data_AF-A0A845PSD0-F1
#
_entry.id   AF-A0A845PSD0-F1
#
_cell.length_a   1.000
_cell.length_b   1.000
_cell.length_c   1.000
_cell.angle_alpha   90.00
_cell.angle_beta   90.00
_cell.angle_gamma   90.00
#
_symmetry.space_group_name_H-M   'P 1'
#
loop_
_entity.id
_entity.type
_entity.pdbx_description
1 polymer ?
#
loop_
_entity_poly.entity_id
_entity_poly.type
_entity_poly.pdbx_seq_one_letter_code
_entity_poly.pdbx_strand_id
1 'polypeptide(L)' 'WLNLSSFFEYDEVVRKIIYTTNPIQGVHRQIRKITKTKCAFPSEQPLMKLMYLGIQNISKIWTMPIHNWGM' A
#
# COMPACT_ATOMS: atom_id res chain seq x y z
N TRP A 1 -16.25 0.08 -17.70
CA TRP A 1 -15.48 -0.35 -18.89
C TRP A 1 -14.53 0.72 -19.39
N LEU A 2 -14.95 1.99 -19.58
CA LEU A 2 -14.07 3.08 -20.01
C LEU A 2 -12.81 3.29 -19.13
N ASN A 3 -12.91 3.15 -17.81
CA ASN A 3 -11.74 3.31 -16.94
C ASN A 3 -10.78 2.11 -16.96
N LEU A 4 -11.24 0.97 -17.50
CA LEU A 4 -10.47 -0.27 -17.59
C LEU A 4 -9.75 -0.39 -18.94
N SER A 5 -10.19 0.32 -19.99
CA SER A 5 -9.50 0.29 -21.29
C SER A 5 -8.10 0.87 -21.21
N SER A 6 -7.91 1.95 -20.42
CA SER A 6 -6.60 2.59 -20.21
C SER A 6 -5.57 1.66 -19.57
N PHE A 7 -6.01 0.64 -18.83
CA PHE A 7 -5.09 -0.35 -18.25
C PHE A 7 -4.35 -1.17 -19.34
N PHE A 8 -5.00 -1.42 -20.47
CA PHE A 8 -4.43 -2.20 -21.57
C PHE A 8 -3.48 -1.40 -22.46
N GLU A 9 -3.45 -0.07 -22.32
CA GLU A 9 -2.50 0.80 -23.02
C GLU A 9 -1.08 0.70 -22.41
N TYR A 10 -0.96 0.18 -21.19
CA TYR A 10 0.33 -0.02 -20.53
C TYR A 10 1.06 -1.27 -21.03
N ASP A 11 2.39 -1.18 -21.05
CA ASP A 11 3.26 -2.33 -21.34
C ASP A 11 3.08 -3.47 -20.31
N GLU A 12 3.44 -4.69 -20.70
CA GLU A 12 3.30 -5.90 -19.87
C GLU A 12 3.95 -5.74 -18.49
N VAL A 13 5.14 -5.14 -18.42
CA VAL A 13 5.87 -4.93 -17.15
C VAL A 13 5.07 -4.06 -16.19
N VAL A 14 4.47 -2.98 -16.69
CA VAL A 14 3.67 -2.04 -15.90
C VAL A 14 2.35 -2.69 -15.47
N ARG A 15 1.67 -3.40 -16.39
CA ARG A 15 0.44 -4.13 -16.08
C ARG A 15 0.68 -5.15 -14.96
N LYS A 16 1.80 -5.85 -15.00
CA LYS A 16 2.21 -6.80 -13.96
C LYS A 16 2.33 -6.16 -12.59
N ILE A 17 2.92 -4.97 -12.50
CA ILE A 17 3.02 -4.23 -11.24
C ILE A 17 1.63 -3.84 -10.74
N ILE A 18 0.75 -3.36 -11.63
CA ILE A 18 -0.61 -2.90 -11.28
C ILE A 18 -1.48 -4.04 -10.73
N TYR A 19 -1.52 -5.20 -11.40
CA TYR A 19 -2.35 -6.32 -10.93
C TYR A 19 -1.72 -7.10 -9.77
N THR A 20 -0.45 -6.85 -9.45
CA THR A 20 0.20 -7.50 -8.32
C THR A 20 -0.37 -6.96 -7.01
N THR A 21 -1.12 -7.79 -6.29
CA THR A 21 -1.83 -7.39 -5.07
C THR A 21 -0.97 -7.46 -3.81
N ASN A 22 0.21 -8.08 -3.86
CA ASN A 22 1.04 -8.30 -2.67
C ASN A 22 1.43 -6.99 -1.94
N PRO A 23 1.87 -5.90 -2.61
CA PRO A 23 2.18 -4.64 -1.94
C PRO A 23 0.99 -4.06 -1.17
N ILE A 24 -0.18 -3.96 -1.81
CA ILE A 24 -1.38 -3.39 -1.19
C ILE A 24 -1.92 -4.28 -0.06
N GLN A 25 -1.90 -5.60 -0.24
CA GLN A 25 -2.28 -6.56 0.81
C GLN A 25 -1.33 -6.50 2.01
N GLY A 26 -0.03 -6.32 1.76
CA GLY A 26 0.99 -6.14 2.80
C GLY A 26 0.72 -4.90 3.65
N VAL A 27 0.43 -3.75 3.02
CA VAL A 27 0.07 -2.50 3.70
C VAL A 27 -1.22 -2.70 4.53
N HIS A 28 -2.27 -3.25 3.94
CA HIS A 28 -3.52 -3.53 4.65
C HIS A 28 -3.32 -4.45 5.85
N ARG A 29 -2.47 -5.48 5.74
CA ARG A 29 -2.15 -6.38 6.86
C ARG A 29 -1.49 -5.62 8.01
N GLN A 30 -0.54 -4.74 7.74
CA GLN A 30 0.12 -3.94 8.76
C GLN A 30 -0.84 -2.94 9.42
N ILE A 31 -1.68 -2.27 8.63
CA ILE A 31 -2.71 -1.35 9.15
C ILE A 31 -3.69 -2.11 10.07
N ARG A 32 -4.18 -3.27 9.65
CA ARG A 32 -5.06 -4.10 10.50
C ARG A 32 -4.37 -4.55 11.78
N LYS A 33 -3.07 -4.86 11.73
CA LYS A 33 -2.29 -5.26 12.91
C LYS A 33 -2.20 -4.13 13.94
N ILE A 34 -1.93 -2.88 13.51
CA ILE A 34 -1.81 -1.74 14.43
C ILE A 34 -3.17 -1.30 15.00
N THR A 35 -4.25 -1.43 14.23
CA THR A 35 -5.59 -1.05 14.69
C THR A 35 -6.26 -2.12 15.54
N LYS A 36 -5.93 -3.42 15.36
CA LYS A 36 -6.53 -4.52 16.12
C LYS A 36 -6.42 -4.37 17.65
N THR A 37 -5.33 -3.77 18.14
CA THR A 37 -5.09 -3.62 19.58
C THR A 37 -5.81 -2.42 20.21
N LYS A 38 -6.31 -1.47 19.41
CA LYS A 38 -6.97 -0.24 19.87
C LYS A 38 -8.46 -0.29 19.47
N CYS A 39 -9.32 -0.61 20.43
CA CYS A 39 -10.77 -0.81 20.20
C CYS A 39 -11.53 0.50 19.91
N ALA A 40 -11.10 1.63 20.48
CA ALA A 40 -11.71 2.94 20.25
C ALA A 40 -10.68 4.07 20.34
N PHE A 41 -10.84 5.09 19.49
CA PHE A 41 -10.08 6.33 19.56
C PHE A 41 -10.99 7.45 20.09
N PRO A 42 -10.50 8.32 20.98
CA PRO A 42 -11.31 9.40 21.56
C PRO A 42 -11.62 10.53 20.56
N SER A 43 -10.84 10.63 19.47
CA SER A 43 -11.05 11.57 18.37
C SER A 43 -10.26 11.12 17.12
N GLU A 44 -10.44 11.82 16.00
CA GLU A 44 -9.77 11.52 14.72
C GLU A 44 -8.25 11.76 14.78
N GLN A 45 -7.79 12.78 15.50
CA GLN A 45 -6.38 13.18 15.55
C GLN A 45 -5.44 12.05 16.04
N PRO A 46 -5.75 11.33 17.13
CA PRO A 46 -5.01 10.13 17.54
C PRO A 46 -4.97 9.02 16.50
N LEU A 47 -6.06 8.80 15.76
CA LEU A 47 -6.13 7.79 14.71
C LEU A 47 -5.19 8.15 13.55
N MET A 48 -5.23 9.42 13.10
CA MET A 48 -4.37 9.92 12.04
C MET A 48 -2.89 9.85 12.42
N LYS A 49 -2.56 10.20 13.67
CA LYS A 49 -1.19 10.08 14.20
C LYS A 49 -0.70 8.64 14.22
N LEU A 50 -1.55 7.69 14.64
CA LEU A 50 -1.21 6.27 14.63
C LEU A 50 -0.97 5.77 13.21
N MET A 51 -1.84 6.14 12.26
CA MET A 51 -1.72 5.74 10.86
C MET A 51 -0.45 6.31 10.22
N TYR A 52 -0.14 7.58 10.49
CA TYR A 52 1.10 8.23 10.05
C TYR A 52 2.35 7.47 10.54
N LEU A 53 2.42 7.17 11.85
CA LEU A 53 3.52 6.42 12.42
C LEU A 53 3.62 5.00 11.85
N GLY A 54 2.48 4.36 11.60
CA GLY A 54 2.41 3.05 10.93
C GLY A 54 3.01 3.09 9.53
N ILE A 55 2.65 4.08 8.72
CA ILE A 55 3.18 4.28 7.37
C ILE A 55 4.69 4.58 7.41
N GLN A 56 5.15 5.44 8.32
CA GLN A 56 6.58 5.70 8.48
C GLN A 56 7.38 4.43 8.79
N ASN A 57 6.84 3.54 9.63
CA ASN A 57 7.50 2.26 9.94
C ASN A 57 7.51 1.30 8.75
N ILE A 58 6.42 1.23 7.97
CA ILE A 58 6.37 0.43 6.73
C ILE A 58 7.40 0.96 5.73
N SER A 59 7.47 2.29 5.56
CA SER A 59 8.39 2.95 4.63
C SER A 59 9.86 2.64 4.92
N LYS A 60 10.25 2.41 6.17
CA LYS A 60 11.63 2.03 6.53
C LYS A 60 12.03 0.64 6.00
N ILE A 61 11.06 -0.25 5.81
CA ILE A 61 11.27 -1.62 5.32
C ILE A 61 11.17 -1.67 3.79
N TRP A 62 10.40 -0.76 3.20
CA TRP A 62 10.20 -0.65 1.75
C TRP A 62 11.36 0.08 1.07
N THR A 63 12.55 -0.53 1.12
CA THR A 63 13.78 -0.02 0.46
C THR A 63 14.16 -0.79 -0.79
N MET A 64 13.51 -1.92 -1.06
CA MET A 64 13.85 -2.78 -2.20
C MET A 64 13.41 -2.16 -3.53
N PRO A 65 14.28 -2.16 -4.56
CA PRO A 65 13.92 -1.68 -5.88
C PRO A 65 12.93 -2.63 -6.57
N ILE A 66 12.14 -2.08 -7.48
CA ILE A 66 11.23 -2.87 -8.31
C ILE A 66 12.08 -3.73 -9.26
N HIS A 67 11.83 -5.04 -9.26
CA HIS A 67 12.52 -5.97 -10.14
C HIS A 67 12.26 -5.62 -11.62
N ASN A 68 13.33 -5.53 -12.41
CA ASN A 68 13.29 -5.21 -13.85
C ASN A 68 12.73 -3.81 -14.19
N TRP A 69 12.91 -2.82 -13.31
CA TRP A 69 12.55 -1.43 -13.60
C TRP A 69 13.69 -0.72 -14.34
N GLY A 70 13.51 -0.40 -15.62
CA GLY A 70 14.47 0.35 -16.44
C GLY A 70 15.62 -0.48 -17.05
N MET A 71 15.51 -1.80 -17.06
CA MET A 71 16.27 -2.69 -17.96
C MET A 71 15.54 -2.79 -19.30
#